data_AF-A0A0F9K5U7-F1
#
_entry.id   AF-A0A0F9K5U7-F1
#
_cell.length_a   1.000
_cell.length_b   1.000
_cell.length_c   1.000
_cell.angle_alpha   90.00
_cell.angle_beta   90.00
_cell.angle_gamma   90.00
#
_symmetry.space_group_name_H-M   'P 1'
#
loop_
_entity.id
_entity.type
_entity.pdbx_description
1 polymer ?
#
loop_
_entity_poly.entity_id
_entity_poly.type
_entity_poly.pdbx_seq_one_letter_code
_entity_poly.pdbx_strand_id
1 'polypeptide(L)'
;MKKLHIAFAILILGFVTYGTIYYQKKTEITFNQETVDGEPKMQLIVKAPETCAIGEMVTIDVIASNCDTFQWKVIPETKNFRVITNGQEALFCAGAPGKYIFVIAGTRDGILMPLKAITIIVETGAPAIINSFKIKVKSWLPANADPIMLEKLAKSFERVASAGHEEVTDLVKITALSNRGILGSRLEAYKPFLLAFSAHLKANYTEATVDKHIELWFNLAATLRSIQ
;
A
#
# COMPACT_ATOMS: atom_id res chain seq x y z
N MET A 1 -47.55 39.05 6.10
CA MET A 1 -46.23 39.56 6.51
C MET A 1 -45.28 38.36 6.62
N LYS A 2 -44.64 37.92 5.53
CA LYS A 2 -43.23 38.20 5.17
C LYS A 2 -42.27 38.29 6.37
N LYS A 3 -41.42 37.27 6.54
CA LYS A 3 -39.96 37.42 6.49
C LYS A 3 -39.27 36.07 6.24
N LEU A 4 -38.88 35.92 4.97
CA LEU A 4 -37.84 35.07 4.42
C LEU A 4 -36.48 35.43 5.05
N HIS A 5 -35.70 34.48 5.58
CA HIS A 5 -34.25 34.65 5.79
C HIS A 5 -33.53 33.41 5.25
N ILE A 6 -32.92 33.61 4.07
CA ILE A 6 -31.92 32.76 3.44
C ILE A 6 -30.55 33.39 3.73
N ALA A 7 -29.57 32.57 4.16
CA ALA A 7 -28.12 32.66 3.91
C ALA A 7 -27.47 31.63 4.86
N PHE A 8 -26.93 30.47 4.46
CA PHE A 8 -25.97 30.13 3.40
C PHE A 8 -24.64 30.90 3.50
N ALA A 9 -23.68 30.32 4.24
CA ALA A 9 -22.24 30.28 3.92
C ALA A 9 -21.45 29.73 5.13
N ILE A 10 -21.37 28.40 5.27
CA ILE A 10 -20.25 27.78 6.00
C ILE A 10 -19.19 27.48 4.94
N LEU A 11 -18.21 28.37 4.87
CA LEU A 11 -17.01 28.27 4.07
C LEU A 11 -16.08 27.25 4.75
N ILE A 12 -16.30 25.95 4.55
CA ILE A 12 -15.27 24.95 4.87
C ILE A 12 -14.25 24.99 3.73
N LEU A 13 -13.21 25.81 3.93
CA LEU A 13 -11.93 25.64 3.26
C LEU A 13 -11.32 24.32 3.75
N GLY A 14 -11.76 23.22 3.15
CA GLY A 14 -11.09 21.94 3.27
C GLY A 14 -9.84 22.00 2.41
N PHE A 15 -8.70 22.24 3.05
CA PHE A 15 -7.39 21.91 2.50
C PHE A 15 -7.41 20.44 2.08
N VAL A 16 -7.57 20.17 0.78
CA VAL A 16 -7.18 18.90 0.19
C VAL A 16 -5.66 18.92 0.18
N THR A 17 -5.04 18.45 1.27
CA THR A 17 -3.64 18.05 1.20
C THR A 17 -3.60 16.86 0.25
N TYR A 18 -3.14 17.12 -0.97
CA TYR A 18 -2.67 16.09 -1.88
C TYR A 18 -1.55 15.35 -1.15
N GLY A 19 -1.89 14.27 -0.45
CA GLY A 19 -0.92 13.30 0.01
C GLY A 19 -0.35 12.65 -1.23
N THR A 20 0.79 13.16 -1.71
CA THR A 20 1.61 12.51 -2.72
C THR A 20 1.94 11.13 -2.17
N ILE A 21 1.32 10.09 -2.74
CA ILE A 21 1.65 8.71 -2.40
C ILE A 21 2.98 8.43 -3.08
N TYR A 22 4.07 8.53 -2.32
CA TYR A 22 5.36 8.05 -2.75
C TYR A 22 5.29 6.52 -2.81
N TYR A 23 5.07 5.98 -4.00
CA TYR A 23 5.35 4.58 -4.28
C TYR A 23 6.88 4.44 -4.20
N GLN A 24 7.41 4.06 -3.04
CA GLN A 24 8.85 3.87 -2.91
C GLN A 24 9.27 2.69 -3.77
N LYS A 25 9.97 3.01 -4.85
CA LYS A 25 10.65 2.05 -5.70
C LYS A 25 11.71 1.35 -4.84
N LYS A 26 11.50 0.08 -4.51
CA LYS A 26 12.57 -0.75 -3.99
C LYS A 26 13.64 -0.88 -5.08
N THR A 27 14.86 -0.54 -4.74
CA THR A 27 16.01 -0.73 -5.62
C THR A 27 16.59 -2.11 -5.35
N GLU A 28 16.81 -2.87 -6.42
CA GLU A 28 17.51 -4.14 -6.38
C GLU A 28 18.97 -3.86 -6.76
N ILE A 29 19.89 -4.22 -5.87
CA ILE A 29 21.32 -4.05 -6.08
C ILE A 29 21.97 -5.43 -6.10
N THR A 30 22.59 -5.78 -7.21
CA THR A 30 23.24 -7.08 -7.42
C THR A 30 24.75 -6.95 -7.31
N PHE A 31 25.36 -7.78 -6.49
CA PHE A 31 26.81 -7.86 -6.35
C PHE A 31 27.31 -9.28 -6.67
N ASN A 32 28.19 -9.38 -7.66
CA ASN A 32 28.79 -10.64 -8.10
C ASN A 32 30.25 -10.74 -7.64
N GLN A 33 30.69 -11.95 -7.26
CA GLN A 33 32.10 -12.30 -7.07
C GLN A 33 32.55 -13.26 -8.18
N GLU A 34 33.84 -13.21 -8.57
CA GLU A 34 34.42 -13.80 -9.79
C GLU A 34 33.82 -15.14 -10.26
N THR A 35 33.65 -15.21 -11.58
CA THR A 35 33.15 -16.35 -12.35
C THR A 35 34.24 -17.39 -12.58
N VAL A 36 33.91 -18.65 -12.35
CA VAL A 36 34.59 -19.80 -13.00
C VAL A 36 33.58 -20.35 -14.00
N ASP A 37 33.98 -20.45 -15.28
CA ASP A 37 33.13 -20.94 -16.38
C ASP A 37 31.84 -20.13 -16.65
N GLY A 38 31.85 -18.82 -16.40
CA GLY A 38 30.78 -17.91 -16.83
C GLY A 38 29.57 -17.80 -15.91
N GLU A 39 29.49 -18.58 -14.83
CA GLU A 39 28.48 -18.42 -13.78
C GLU A 39 29.06 -17.77 -12.51
N PRO A 40 28.39 -16.78 -11.89
CA PRO A 40 28.87 -16.16 -10.67
C PRO A 40 28.84 -17.18 -9.53
N LYS A 41 30.03 -17.54 -9.02
CA LYS A 41 30.19 -18.52 -7.93
C LYS A 41 29.43 -18.10 -6.67
N MET A 42 29.29 -16.79 -6.45
CA MET A 42 28.50 -16.19 -5.39
C MET A 42 27.86 -14.88 -5.85
N GLN A 43 26.61 -14.68 -5.46
CA GLN A 43 25.77 -13.55 -5.80
C GLN A 43 24.98 -13.09 -4.57
N LEU A 44 25.19 -11.83 -4.20
CA LEU A 44 24.42 -11.13 -3.17
C LEU A 44 23.49 -10.14 -3.87
N ILE A 45 22.19 -10.39 -3.80
CA ILE A 45 21.13 -9.51 -4.29
C ILE A 45 20.48 -8.86 -3.08
N VAL A 46 20.56 -7.54 -2.98
CA VAL A 46 19.98 -6.78 -1.87
C VAL A 46 18.81 -5.95 -2.39
N LYS A 47 17.64 -6.12 -1.77
CA LYS A 47 16.44 -5.32 -2.02
C LYS A 47 16.23 -4.37 -0.86
N ALA A 48 16.31 -3.07 -1.14
CA ALA A 48 16.12 -2.01 -0.16
C ALA A 48 15.53 -0.76 -0.82
N PRO A 49 14.81 0.09 -0.07
CA PRO A 49 14.50 1.43 -0.56
C PRO A 49 15.76 2.32 -0.49
N GLU A 50 15.85 3.31 -1.38
CA GLU A 50 16.94 4.32 -1.35
C GLU A 50 16.72 5.39 -0.28
N THR A 51 15.44 5.68 0.02
CA THR A 51 15.03 6.66 1.03
C THR A 51 13.96 6.07 1.95
N CYS A 52 13.67 6.69 3.09
CA CYS A 52 12.46 6.42 3.89
C CYS A 52 12.17 7.59 4.84
N ALA A 53 10.97 7.64 5.42
CA ALA A 53 10.63 8.61 6.45
C ALA A 53 11.12 8.17 7.85
N ILE A 54 11.37 9.14 8.74
CA ILE A 54 11.61 8.85 10.16
C ILE A 54 10.42 8.04 10.73
N GLY A 55 10.70 7.00 11.50
CA GLY A 55 9.67 6.14 12.09
C GLY A 55 9.06 5.12 11.12
N GLU A 56 9.39 5.16 9.84
CA GLU A 56 8.95 4.17 8.86
C GLU A 56 9.68 2.84 9.07
N MET A 57 8.93 1.73 9.03
CA MET A 57 9.51 0.40 9.06
C MET A 57 9.98 0.01 7.67
N VAL A 58 11.29 -0.22 7.54
CA VAL A 58 11.94 -0.66 6.32
C VAL A 58 12.29 -2.14 6.43
N THR A 59 11.97 -2.90 5.39
CA THR A 59 12.45 -4.27 5.21
C THR A 59 13.53 -4.28 4.14
N ILE A 60 14.70 -4.78 4.51
CA ILE A 60 15.83 -5.05 3.62
C ILE A 60 15.93 -6.57 3.49
N ASP A 61 15.87 -7.09 2.26
CA ASP A 61 15.90 -8.53 2.04
C ASP A 61 17.00 -8.95 1.07
N VAL A 62 17.57 -10.13 1.32
CA VAL A 62 18.60 -10.76 0.48
C VAL A 62 18.17 -12.14 0.01
N ILE A 63 16.87 -12.43 0.02
CA ILE A 63 16.28 -13.74 -0.27
C ILE A 63 16.66 -14.27 -1.66
N ALA A 64 16.83 -13.37 -2.64
CA ALA A 64 17.21 -13.73 -4.00
C ALA A 64 18.72 -14.04 -4.15
N SER A 65 19.51 -13.89 -3.09
CA SER A 65 20.94 -14.21 -3.08
C SER A 65 21.17 -15.72 -3.02
N ASN A 66 22.32 -16.19 -3.51
CA ASN A 66 22.69 -17.60 -3.50
C ASN A 66 23.72 -17.96 -2.39
N CYS A 67 23.70 -17.22 -1.27
CA CYS A 67 24.58 -17.46 -0.12
C CYS A 67 23.87 -18.27 0.99
N ASP A 68 24.65 -19.00 1.78
CA ASP A 68 24.16 -19.88 2.84
C ASP A 68 23.85 -19.12 4.15
N THR A 69 24.69 -18.15 4.50
CA THR A 69 24.56 -17.35 5.72
C THR A 69 24.86 -15.88 5.46
N PHE A 70 24.27 -15.01 6.29
CA PHE A 70 24.40 -13.57 6.17
C PHE A 70 24.74 -12.91 7.49
N GLN A 71 25.61 -11.91 7.44
CA GLN A 71 25.94 -11.04 8.57
C GLN A 71 25.63 -9.60 8.21
N TRP A 72 25.15 -8.86 9.21
CA TRP A 72 24.65 -7.50 9.05
C TRP A 72 25.28 -6.56 10.07
N LYS A 73 25.56 -5.34 9.63
CA LYS A 73 25.89 -4.22 10.50
C LYS A 73 25.20 -2.96 9.99
N VAL A 74 24.65 -2.16 10.90
CA VAL A 74 24.05 -0.87 10.60
C VAL A 74 24.91 0.25 11.20
N ILE A 75 25.10 1.33 10.44
CA ILE A 75 25.84 2.52 10.85
C ILE A 75 24.98 3.75 10.56
N PRO A 76 24.73 4.65 11.54
CA PRO A 76 25.09 4.51 12.95
C PRO A 76 24.39 3.32 13.61
N GLU A 77 24.99 2.78 14.67
CA GLU A 77 24.38 1.71 15.45
C GLU A 77 23.06 2.18 16.06
N THR A 78 22.05 1.31 16.04
CA THR A 78 20.71 1.61 16.56
C THR A 78 20.09 0.38 17.18
N LYS A 79 19.25 0.60 18.20
CA LYS A 79 18.43 -0.46 18.81
C LYS A 79 17.25 -0.87 17.92
N ASN A 80 16.91 -0.05 16.94
CA ASN A 80 15.78 -0.26 16.02
C ASN A 80 16.22 -0.98 14.74
N PHE A 81 17.09 -1.97 14.89
CA PHE A 81 17.56 -2.82 13.81
C PHE A 81 17.50 -4.28 14.27
N ARG A 82 16.89 -5.14 13.46
CA ARG A 82 16.76 -6.56 13.79
C ARG A 82 16.86 -7.41 12.54
N VAL A 83 17.69 -8.44 12.60
CA VAL A 83 17.77 -9.48 11.58
C VAL A 83 16.75 -10.57 11.90
N ILE A 84 16.01 -11.00 10.89
CA ILE A 84 14.95 -12.02 10.96
C ILE A 84 15.18 -13.07 9.85
N THR A 85 14.28 -14.05 9.75
CA THR A 85 14.27 -15.04 8.65
C THR A 85 15.65 -15.69 8.46
N ASN A 86 16.23 -16.20 9.57
CA ASN A 86 17.54 -16.86 9.60
C ASN A 86 18.70 -16.05 8.97
N GLY A 87 18.62 -14.71 8.99
CA GLY A 87 19.67 -13.87 8.41
C GLY A 87 19.31 -13.25 7.06
N GLN A 88 18.24 -13.70 6.40
CA GLN A 88 17.92 -13.29 5.03
C GLN A 88 17.16 -11.97 4.93
N GLU A 89 16.64 -11.47 6.04
CA GLU A 89 15.90 -10.21 6.09
C GLU A 89 16.32 -9.40 7.31
N ALA A 90 16.30 -8.08 7.17
CA ALA A 90 16.50 -7.15 8.25
C ALA A 90 15.37 -6.11 8.29
N LEU A 91 14.89 -5.84 9.49
CA LEU A 91 13.94 -4.79 9.81
C LEU A 91 14.68 -3.60 10.41
N PHE A 92 14.38 -2.41 9.90
CA PHE A 92 14.99 -1.17 10.33
C PHE A 92 13.94 -0.07 10.50
N CYS A 93 14.05 0.71 11.56
CA CYS A 93 13.22 1.90 11.76
C CYS A 93 14.09 3.02 12.34
N ALA A 94 14.19 4.14 11.61
CA ALA A 94 15.04 5.24 12.01
C ALA A 94 14.37 6.12 13.08
N GLY A 95 15.10 6.42 14.17
CA GLY A 95 14.67 7.38 15.18
C GLY A 95 15.05 8.83 14.88
N ALA A 96 15.94 9.05 13.89
CA ALA A 96 16.45 10.37 13.51
C ALA A 96 16.68 10.42 12.00
N PRO A 97 16.59 11.61 11.36
CA PRO A 97 16.92 11.77 9.95
C PRO A 97 18.42 11.63 9.74
N GLY A 98 18.83 11.27 8.52
CA GLY A 98 20.23 11.16 8.14
C GLY A 98 20.53 9.96 7.25
N LYS A 99 21.81 9.69 7.04
CA LYS A 99 22.26 8.56 6.23
C LYS A 99 22.54 7.35 7.11
N TYR A 100 21.91 6.23 6.77
CA TYR A 100 22.17 4.94 7.40
C TYR A 100 22.81 4.00 6.39
N ILE A 101 23.93 3.40 6.76
CA ILE A 101 24.69 2.47 5.95
C ILE A 101 24.48 1.06 6.51
N PHE A 102 24.05 0.14 5.64
CA PHE A 102 23.91 -1.27 5.98
C PHE A 102 25.02 -2.04 5.28
N VAL A 103 25.90 -2.61 6.10
CA VAL A 103 26.97 -3.49 5.65
C VAL A 103 26.49 -4.93 5.75
N ILE A 104 26.59 -5.65 4.64
CA ILE A 104 26.05 -6.99 4.45
C ILE A 104 27.19 -7.87 3.93
N ALA A 105 27.35 -9.03 4.56
CA ALA A 105 28.29 -10.07 4.14
C ALA A 105 27.54 -11.38 3.95
N GLY A 106 27.74 -12.03 2.81
CA GLY A 106 27.25 -13.38 2.55
C GLY A 106 28.39 -14.39 2.61
N THR A 107 28.12 -15.61 3.06
CA THR A 107 29.06 -16.74 2.97
C THR A 107 28.41 -17.86 2.18
N ARG A 108 29.16 -18.49 1.27
CA ARG A 108 28.73 -19.71 0.57
C ARG A 108 29.86 -20.74 0.60
N ASP A 109 29.55 -21.99 0.93
CA ASP A 109 30.54 -23.07 1.01
C ASP A 109 31.76 -22.71 1.90
N GLY A 110 31.52 -21.95 2.98
CA GLY A 110 32.55 -21.47 3.90
C GLY A 110 33.41 -20.30 3.38
N ILE A 111 33.15 -19.79 2.17
CA ILE A 111 33.87 -18.65 1.59
C ILE A 111 33.07 -17.36 1.81
N LEU A 112 33.71 -16.38 2.42
CA LEU A 112 33.13 -15.07 2.68
C LEU A 112 33.20 -14.18 1.43
N MET A 113 32.07 -13.56 1.07
CA MET A 113 32.02 -12.54 0.03
C MET A 113 32.61 -11.20 0.52
N PRO A 114 33.16 -10.36 -0.39
CA PRO A 114 33.52 -8.99 -0.06
C PRO A 114 32.33 -8.23 0.53
N LEU A 115 32.58 -7.51 1.63
CA LEU A 115 31.57 -6.70 2.31
C LEU A 115 30.89 -5.74 1.33
N LYS A 116 29.56 -5.72 1.34
CA LYS A 116 28.76 -4.79 0.54
C LYS A 116 28.04 -3.82 1.44
N ALA A 117 27.95 -2.57 0.98
CA ALA A 117 27.28 -1.51 1.70
C ALA A 117 26.16 -0.95 0.84
N ILE A 118 24.98 -0.81 1.43
CA ILE A 118 23.88 -0.01 0.87
C ILE A 118 23.63 1.18 1.78
N THR A 119 23.12 2.27 1.20
CA THR A 119 22.76 3.47 1.96
C THR A 119 21.27 3.70 1.85
N ILE A 120 20.62 3.96 2.97
CA ILE A 120 19.24 4.44 3.05
C ILE A 120 19.27 5.86 3.61
N ILE A 121 18.67 6.80 2.89
CA ILE A 121 18.54 8.19 3.33
C ILE A 121 17.22 8.35 4.07
N VAL A 122 17.31 8.65 5.36
CA VAL A 122 16.14 8.91 6.21
C VAL A 122 15.83 10.39 6.16
N GLU A 123 14.67 10.72 5.63
CA GLU A 123 14.20 12.08 5.44
C GLU A 123 13.33 12.55 6.62
N THR A 124 13.35 13.86 6.87
CA THR A 124 12.43 14.48 7.81
C THR A 124 11.01 14.41 7.26
N GLY A 125 10.14 13.64 7.92
CA GLY A 125 8.74 13.49 7.56
C GLY A 125 8.08 12.45 8.46
N ALA A 126 6.77 12.59 8.70
CA ALA A 126 6.02 11.50 9.29
C ALA A 126 5.91 10.36 8.26
N PRO A 127 5.92 9.08 8.69
CA PRO A 127 5.61 7.98 7.78
C PRO A 127 4.29 8.28 7.09
N ALA A 128 4.21 8.01 5.79
CA ALA A 128 2.96 8.17 5.07
C ALA A 128 1.89 7.34 5.79
N ILE A 129 0.84 7.99 6.29
CA ILE A 129 -0.29 7.29 6.88
C ILE A 129 -0.92 6.49 5.75
N ILE A 130 -0.66 5.19 5.74
CA ILE A 130 -1.20 4.33 4.70
C ILE A 130 -2.70 4.22 4.99
N ASN A 131 -3.52 4.70 4.06
CA ASN A 131 -4.96 4.54 4.15
C ASN A 131 -5.29 3.03 4.10
N SER A 132 -5.54 2.45 5.28
CA SER A 132 -5.76 1.01 5.46
C SER A 132 -6.97 0.51 4.67
N PHE A 133 -7.97 1.37 4.45
CA PHE A 133 -9.11 1.09 3.59
C PHE A 133 -8.69 0.99 2.12
N LYS A 134 -7.82 1.89 1.64
CA LYS A 134 -7.26 1.81 0.28
C LYS A 134 -6.46 0.53 0.05
N ILE A 135 -5.65 0.09 1.02
CA ILE A 135 -4.92 -1.18 0.94
C ILE A 135 -5.91 -2.34 0.81
N LYS A 136 -6.94 -2.37 1.67
CA LYS A 136 -7.99 -3.40 1.65
C LYS A 136 -8.67 -3.45 0.28
N VAL A 137 -9.18 -2.32 -0.22
CA VAL A 137 -9.83 -2.23 -1.53
C VAL A 137 -8.90 -2.71 -2.65
N LYS A 138 -7.63 -2.29 -2.65
CA LYS A 138 -6.64 -2.75 -3.65
C LYS A 138 -6.44 -4.26 -3.59
N SER A 139 -6.40 -4.86 -2.39
CA SER A 139 -6.25 -6.31 -2.22
C SER A 139 -7.45 -7.13 -2.71
N TRP A 140 -8.63 -6.50 -2.85
CA TRP A 140 -9.84 -7.18 -3.31
C TRP A 140 -10.01 -7.13 -4.84
N LEU A 141 -9.31 -6.21 -5.51
CA LEU A 141 -9.38 -6.02 -6.95
C LEU A 141 -8.55 -7.08 -7.71
N PRO A 142 -8.89 -7.38 -8.97
CA PRO A 142 -8.04 -8.21 -9.81
C PRO A 142 -6.67 -7.53 -10.02
N ALA A 143 -5.61 -8.34 -10.15
CA ALA A 143 -4.24 -7.86 -10.28
C ALA A 143 -4.03 -6.88 -11.45
N ASN A 144 -4.81 -7.05 -12.52
CA ASN A 144 -4.81 -6.22 -13.73
C ASN A 144 -6.09 -5.36 -13.84
N ALA A 145 -6.57 -4.83 -12.72
CA ALA A 145 -7.75 -3.96 -12.71
C ALA A 145 -7.59 -2.78 -13.69
N ASP A 146 -8.51 -2.70 -14.64
CA ASP A 146 -8.50 -1.67 -15.69
C ASP A 146 -8.92 -0.31 -15.10
N PRO A 147 -8.10 0.75 -15.22
CA PRO A 147 -8.43 2.09 -14.74
C PRO A 147 -9.79 2.62 -15.21
N ILE A 148 -10.18 2.33 -16.46
CA ILE A 148 -11.48 2.73 -17.02
C ILE A 148 -12.62 2.01 -16.28
N MET A 149 -12.41 0.74 -15.92
CA MET A 149 -13.38 -0.03 -15.15
C MET A 149 -13.49 0.44 -13.71
N LEU A 150 -12.36 0.81 -13.09
CA LEU A 150 -12.34 1.40 -11.76
C LEU A 150 -13.09 2.74 -11.74
N GLU A 151 -12.93 3.59 -12.76
CA GLU A 151 -13.68 4.84 -12.88
C GLU A 151 -15.19 4.60 -13.04
N LYS A 152 -15.58 3.63 -13.86
CA LYS A 152 -17.00 3.28 -14.02
C LYS A 152 -17.61 2.77 -12.72
N LEU A 153 -16.89 1.90 -11.99
CA LEU A 153 -17.33 1.44 -10.67
C LEU A 153 -17.40 2.59 -9.67
N ALA A 154 -16.41 3.48 -9.63
CA ALA A 154 -16.43 4.66 -8.75
C ALA A 154 -17.69 5.50 -8.99
N LYS A 155 -17.99 5.84 -10.25
CA LYS A 155 -19.22 6.55 -10.63
C LYS A 155 -20.50 5.79 -10.25
N SER A 156 -20.48 4.46 -10.31
CA SER A 156 -21.59 3.62 -9.84
C SER A 156 -21.90 3.87 -8.37
N PHE A 157 -20.88 3.75 -7.52
CA PHE A 157 -21.02 3.91 -6.08
C PHE A 157 -21.49 5.32 -5.72
N GLU A 158 -20.94 6.36 -6.34
CA GLU A 158 -21.39 7.75 -6.11
C GLU A 158 -22.82 7.99 -6.55
N ARG A 159 -23.20 7.48 -7.73
CA ARG A 159 -24.56 7.65 -8.24
C ARG A 159 -25.55 6.96 -7.33
N VAL A 160 -25.24 5.75 -6.84
CA VAL A 160 -26.09 5.06 -5.89
C VAL A 160 -26.13 5.84 -4.57
N ALA A 161 -25.01 6.24 -4.00
CA ALA A 161 -24.97 7.03 -2.77
C ALA A 161 -25.78 8.34 -2.85
N SER A 162 -25.78 9.00 -4.02
CA SER A 162 -26.47 10.27 -4.24
C SER A 162 -27.98 10.13 -4.53
N ALA A 163 -28.52 8.92 -4.63
CA ALA A 163 -29.91 8.70 -5.05
C ALA A 163 -30.95 8.86 -3.93
N GLY A 164 -30.53 9.18 -2.70
CA GLY A 164 -31.44 9.47 -1.57
C GLY A 164 -32.19 8.22 -1.07
N HIS A 165 -31.46 7.28 -0.48
CA HIS A 165 -32.05 6.03 0.06
C HIS A 165 -32.55 6.24 1.48
N GLU A 166 -33.68 5.63 1.80
CA GLU A 166 -34.23 5.59 3.17
C GLU A 166 -33.79 4.33 3.94
N GLU A 167 -33.38 3.28 3.22
CA GLU A 167 -33.07 1.96 3.78
C GLU A 167 -31.73 1.41 3.25
N VAL A 168 -30.96 0.75 4.13
CA VAL A 168 -29.66 0.16 3.78
C VAL A 168 -29.81 -0.98 2.77
N THR A 169 -30.89 -1.74 2.89
CA THR A 169 -31.19 -2.88 2.01
C THR A 169 -31.37 -2.44 0.56
N ASP A 170 -32.04 -1.31 0.33
CA ASP A 170 -32.23 -0.71 -0.99
C ASP A 170 -30.91 -0.19 -1.57
N LEU A 171 -30.12 0.53 -0.77
CA LEU A 171 -28.77 0.98 -1.17
C LEU A 171 -27.92 -0.21 -1.66
N VAL A 172 -27.85 -1.29 -0.88
CA VAL A 172 -27.06 -2.49 -1.21
C VAL A 172 -27.59 -3.18 -2.47
N LYS A 173 -28.92 -3.33 -2.59
CA LYS A 173 -29.56 -3.96 -3.75
C LYS A 173 -29.32 -3.19 -5.04
N ILE A 174 -29.52 -1.87 -5.01
CA ILE A 174 -29.30 -0.98 -6.17
C ILE A 174 -27.83 -0.97 -6.56
N THR A 175 -26.92 -0.99 -5.59
CA THR A 175 -25.48 -1.12 -5.82
C THR A 175 -25.14 -2.41 -6.56
N ALA A 176 -25.66 -3.54 -6.09
CA ALA A 176 -25.42 -4.84 -6.71
C ALA A 176 -25.91 -4.88 -8.17
N LEU A 177 -27.10 -4.32 -8.44
CA LEU A 177 -27.66 -4.21 -9.79
C LEU A 177 -26.81 -3.30 -10.69
N SER A 178 -26.45 -2.11 -10.20
CA SER A 178 -25.63 -1.14 -10.93
C SER A 178 -24.26 -1.72 -11.27
N ASN A 179 -23.59 -2.35 -10.31
CA ASN A 179 -22.27 -2.95 -10.52
C ASN A 179 -22.31 -4.15 -11.46
N ARG A 180 -23.35 -5.00 -11.39
CA ARG A 180 -23.53 -6.10 -12.36
C ARG A 180 -23.65 -5.57 -13.79
N GLY A 181 -24.41 -4.50 -14.00
CA GLY A 181 -24.54 -3.86 -15.32
C GLY A 181 -23.23 -3.27 -15.85
N ILE A 182 -22.45 -2.63 -14.98
CA ILE A 182 -21.16 -2.03 -15.34
C ILE A 182 -20.10 -3.08 -15.66
N LEU A 183 -20.05 -4.15 -14.87
CA LEU A 183 -19.05 -5.20 -15.02
C LEU A 183 -19.32 -6.07 -16.24
N GLY A 184 -20.58 -6.37 -16.56
CA GLY A 184 -20.94 -7.16 -17.74
C GLY A 184 -20.14 -8.47 -17.83
N SER A 185 -19.43 -8.67 -18.94
CA SER A 185 -18.58 -9.86 -19.15
C SER A 185 -17.38 -9.94 -18.20
N ARG A 186 -17.01 -8.86 -17.50
CA ARG A 186 -15.92 -8.82 -16.52
C ARG A 186 -16.36 -9.17 -15.09
N LEU A 187 -17.63 -9.53 -14.89
CA LEU A 187 -18.17 -9.83 -13.57
C LEU A 187 -17.38 -10.89 -12.81
N GLU A 188 -16.98 -11.99 -13.48
CA GLU A 188 -16.22 -13.06 -12.83
C GLU A 188 -14.85 -12.58 -12.34
N ALA A 189 -14.16 -11.74 -13.10
CA ALA A 189 -12.87 -11.19 -12.70
C ALA A 189 -12.98 -10.26 -11.47
N TYR A 190 -14.11 -9.59 -11.28
CA TYR A 190 -14.37 -8.67 -10.16
C TYR A 190 -15.19 -9.30 -9.03
N LYS A 191 -15.51 -10.59 -9.11
CA LYS A 191 -16.24 -11.33 -8.07
C LYS A 191 -15.51 -11.30 -6.72
N PRO A 192 -14.17 -11.44 -6.62
CA PRO A 192 -13.45 -11.30 -5.35
C PRO A 192 -13.69 -9.95 -4.69
N PHE A 193 -13.70 -8.87 -5.49
CA PHE A 193 -13.98 -7.51 -5.02
C PHE A 193 -15.38 -7.40 -4.40
N LEU A 194 -16.40 -7.88 -5.11
CA LEU A 194 -17.79 -7.82 -4.65
C LEU A 194 -18.01 -8.64 -3.36
N LEU A 195 -17.42 -9.84 -3.30
CA LEU A 195 -17.51 -10.71 -2.12
C LEU A 195 -16.81 -10.10 -0.91
N ALA A 196 -15.58 -9.60 -1.09
CA ALA A 196 -14.81 -9.00 -0.01
C ALA A 196 -15.45 -7.70 0.50
N PHE A 197 -16.00 -6.86 -0.39
CA PHE A 197 -16.74 -5.68 0.02
C PHE A 197 -18.01 -6.05 0.80
N SER A 198 -18.78 -7.05 0.32
CA SER A 198 -19.95 -7.55 1.06
C SER A 198 -19.58 -8.08 2.45
N ALA A 199 -18.48 -8.83 2.56
CA ALA A 199 -17.96 -9.30 3.85
C ALA A 199 -17.54 -8.14 4.75
N HIS A 200 -16.91 -7.10 4.20
CA HIS A 200 -16.54 -5.90 4.95
C HIS A 200 -17.76 -5.19 5.53
N LEU A 201 -18.86 -5.06 4.76
CA LEU A 201 -20.12 -4.51 5.25
C LEU A 201 -20.70 -5.32 6.41
N LYS A 202 -20.78 -6.64 6.26
CA LYS A 202 -21.29 -7.55 7.30
C LYS A 202 -20.45 -7.57 8.58
N ALA A 203 -19.16 -7.28 8.48
CA ALA A 203 -18.27 -7.28 9.63
C ALA A 203 -18.22 -5.93 10.36
N ASN A 204 -18.45 -4.82 9.66
CA ASN A 204 -18.14 -3.48 10.20
C ASN A 204 -19.33 -2.50 10.16
N TYR A 205 -20.41 -2.83 9.44
CA TYR A 205 -21.53 -1.92 9.15
C TYR A 205 -22.91 -2.56 9.31
N THR A 206 -23.02 -3.68 10.04
CA THR A 206 -24.30 -4.40 10.23
C THR A 206 -25.35 -3.56 10.94
N GLU A 207 -24.94 -2.75 11.91
CA GLU A 207 -25.82 -1.86 12.68
C GLU A 207 -25.64 -0.38 12.26
N ALA A 208 -24.95 -0.13 11.14
CA ALA A 208 -24.68 1.22 10.69
C ALA A 208 -25.93 1.84 10.05
N THR A 209 -26.11 3.15 10.28
CA THR A 209 -27.17 3.94 9.64
C THR A 209 -26.97 4.05 8.14
N VAL A 210 -28.03 4.39 7.41
CA VAL A 210 -27.96 4.64 5.97
C VAL A 210 -26.91 5.69 5.61
N ASP A 211 -26.82 6.78 6.39
CA ASP A 211 -25.80 7.82 6.19
C ASP A 211 -24.37 7.27 6.27
N LYS A 212 -24.11 6.35 7.21
CA LYS A 212 -22.78 5.73 7.34
C LYS A 212 -22.45 4.81 6.16
N HIS A 213 -23.43 4.14 5.59
CA HIS A 213 -23.24 3.41 4.33
C HIS A 213 -23.03 4.36 3.15
N ILE A 214 -23.76 5.46 3.07
CA ILE A 214 -23.57 6.49 2.03
C ILE A 214 -22.13 7.07 2.08
N GLU A 215 -21.65 7.43 3.27
CA GLU A 215 -20.27 7.87 3.49
C GLU A 215 -19.26 6.82 2.99
N LEU A 216 -19.48 5.55 3.32
CA LEU A 216 -18.62 4.44 2.88
C LEU A 216 -18.62 4.30 1.34
N TRP A 217 -19.75 4.49 0.67
CA TRP A 217 -19.83 4.41 -0.79
C TRP A 217 -19.04 5.53 -1.46
N PHE A 218 -19.15 6.76 -0.95
CA PHE A 218 -18.32 7.87 -1.42
C PHE A 218 -16.84 7.62 -1.17
N ASN A 219 -16.48 7.11 0.02
CA ASN A 219 -15.10 6.75 0.34
C ASN A 219 -14.56 5.64 -0.59
N LEU A 220 -15.38 4.61 -0.89
CA LEU A 220 -15.02 3.56 -1.83
C LEU A 220 -14.83 4.12 -3.25
N ALA A 221 -15.71 5.00 -3.71
CA ALA A 221 -15.58 5.65 -5.00
C ALA A 221 -14.27 6.46 -5.11
N ALA A 222 -13.99 7.31 -4.12
CA ALA A 222 -12.74 8.07 -4.05
C ALA A 222 -11.52 7.14 -4.02
N THR A 223 -11.60 6.04 -3.27
CA THR A 223 -10.55 5.03 -3.19
C THR A 223 -10.28 4.38 -4.54
N LEU A 224 -11.32 3.95 -5.27
CA LEU A 224 -11.22 3.36 -6.59
C LEU A 224 -10.55 4.29 -7.61
N ARG A 225 -10.84 5.60 -7.56
CA ARG A 225 -10.16 6.59 -8.41
C ARG A 225 -8.69 6.74 -8.08
N SER A 226 -8.35 6.71 -6.79
CA SER A 226 -6.98 6.90 -6.34
C SER A 226 -6.06 5.69 -6.59
N ILE A 227 -6.61 4.53 -6.98
CA ILE A 227 -5.84 3.32 -7.32
C ILE A 227 -5.31 3.37 -8.75
N GLN A 228 -5.86 4.27 -9.58
CA GLN A 228 -5.40 4.55 -10.96
C GLN A 228 -3.97 5.09 -11.00
#